data_AF-A0A6I2QY14-F1
#
_entry.id   AF-A0A6I2QY14-F1
#
_cell.length_a   1.000
_cell.length_b   1.000
_cell.length_c   1.000
_cell.angle_alpha   90.00
_cell.angle_beta   90.00
_cell.angle_gamma   90.00
#
_symmetry.space_group_name_H-M   'P 1'
#
loop_
_entity.id
_entity.type
_entity.pdbx_description
1 polymer ?
#
loop_
_entity_poly.entity_id
_entity_poly.type
_entity_poly.pdbx_seq_one_letter_code
_entity_poly.pdbx_strand_id
1 'polypeptide(L)'
;MDLAGLLEEHGDHLLRLCTLYLGDRSQAEDAVQDTFLRALRAWPGFRGDCAVETWLVRIAINVCKRQLRSPWRLLRVPQESLDSLRMEGPEPPDDTLVRAIQALPPKYREVIILYYYQEWKAWEIAQRLHVPVSTVTVRLSRARGLLKERLKGWYYEQE
;
A
#
# COMPACT_ATOMS: atom_id res chain seq x y z
N MET A 1 -8.02 -10.00 -21.99
CA MET A 1 -7.30 -8.98 -21.20
C MET A 1 -5.92 -8.85 -21.81
N ASP A 2 -5.52 -7.66 -22.21
CA ASP A 2 -4.12 -7.39 -22.53
C ASP A 2 -3.36 -7.15 -21.22
N LEU A 3 -2.49 -8.08 -20.85
CA LEU A 3 -1.73 -7.98 -19.61
C LEU A 3 -0.61 -6.95 -19.72
N ALA A 4 0.04 -6.85 -20.88
CA ALA A 4 1.18 -5.96 -21.09
C ALA A 4 0.71 -4.51 -21.01
N GLY A 5 -0.36 -4.15 -21.71
CA GLY A 5 -0.97 -2.81 -21.62
C GLY A 5 -1.39 -2.43 -20.20
N LEU A 6 -2.03 -3.34 -19.45
CA LEU A 6 -2.41 -3.06 -18.06
C LEU A 6 -1.21 -2.94 -17.12
N LEU A 7 -0.13 -3.68 -17.38
CA LEU A 7 1.11 -3.57 -16.61
C LEU A 7 1.80 -2.24 -16.88
N GLU A 8 1.88 -1.82 -18.13
CA GLU A 8 2.42 -0.51 -18.51
C GLU A 8 1.60 0.64 -17.92
N GLU A 9 0.27 0.53 -17.94
CA GLU A 9 -0.62 1.58 -17.46
C GLU A 9 -0.69 1.67 -15.93
N HIS A 10 -0.71 0.54 -15.23
CA HIS A 10 -1.00 0.50 -13.79
C HIS A 10 0.13 -0.04 -12.91
N GLY A 11 1.17 -0.63 -13.49
CA GLY A 11 2.24 -1.32 -12.76
C GLY A 11 2.91 -0.43 -11.72
N ASP A 12 3.36 0.76 -12.12
CA ASP A 12 4.03 1.70 -11.23
C ASP A 12 3.15 2.18 -10.08
N HIS A 13 1.87 2.43 -10.37
CA HIS A 13 0.90 2.87 -9.37
C HIS A 13 0.62 1.78 -8.33
N LEU A 14 0.40 0.54 -8.80
CA LEU A 14 0.20 -0.62 -7.94
C LEU A 14 1.45 -0.92 -7.13
N LEU A 15 2.62 -0.70 -7.70
CA LEU A 15 3.88 -0.95 -7.04
C LEU A 15 4.12 0.02 -5.89
N ARG A 16 3.93 1.33 -6.12
CA ARG A 16 3.94 2.33 -5.05
C ARG A 16 2.90 2.05 -3.97
N LEU A 17 1.67 1.68 -4.36
CA LEU A 17 0.63 1.26 -3.42
C LEU A 17 1.09 0.10 -2.54
N CYS A 18 1.60 -0.97 -3.15
CA CYS A 18 2.09 -2.15 -2.45
C CYS A 18 3.28 -1.81 -1.55
N THR A 19 4.19 -0.92 -1.98
CA THR A 19 5.28 -0.41 -1.15
C THR A 19 4.76 0.33 0.08
N LEU A 20 3.72 1.16 -0.03
CA LEU A 20 3.13 1.83 1.15
C LEU A 20 2.48 0.83 2.14
N TYR A 21 1.97 -0.30 1.64
CA TYR A 21 1.38 -1.35 2.48
C TYR A 21 2.43 -2.26 3.15
N LEU A 22 3.46 -2.68 2.39
CA LEU A 22 4.40 -3.74 2.72
C LEU A 22 5.79 -3.23 3.13
N GLY A 23 6.16 -2.02 2.67
CA GLY A 23 7.40 -1.25 2.93
C GLY A 23 8.70 -1.98 2.66
N ASP A 24 8.63 -3.00 1.84
CA ASP A 24 9.75 -3.73 1.28
C ASP A 24 9.46 -3.78 -0.22
N ARG A 25 10.45 -3.35 -1.01
CA ARG A 25 10.29 -3.21 -2.46
C ARG A 25 10.11 -4.57 -3.14
N SER A 26 10.86 -5.59 -2.72
CA SER A 26 10.77 -6.94 -3.28
C SER A 26 9.40 -7.55 -2.97
N GLN A 27 8.90 -7.39 -1.74
CA GLN A 27 7.53 -7.81 -1.39
C GLN A 27 6.48 -7.07 -2.21
N ALA A 28 6.69 -5.77 -2.47
CA ALA A 28 5.78 -5.00 -3.29
C ALA A 28 5.75 -5.49 -4.75
N GLU A 29 6.90 -5.81 -5.33
CA GLU A 29 7.00 -6.40 -6.68
C GLU A 29 6.29 -7.75 -6.77
N ASP A 30 6.53 -8.64 -5.79
CA ASP A 30 5.82 -9.92 -5.69
C ASP A 30 4.30 -9.73 -5.56
N ALA A 31 3.87 -8.75 -4.76
CA ALA A 31 2.46 -8.43 -4.59
C ALA A 31 1.81 -7.90 -5.88
N VAL A 32 2.52 -7.08 -6.66
CA VAL A 32 2.06 -6.63 -7.98
C VAL A 32 1.91 -7.81 -8.93
N GLN A 33 2.90 -8.70 -8.99
CA GLN A 33 2.83 -9.91 -9.82
C GLN A 33 1.63 -10.78 -9.44
N ASP A 34 1.44 -11.10 -8.15
CA ASP A 34 0.29 -11.88 -7.69
C ASP A 34 -1.04 -11.15 -7.94
N THR A 35 -1.06 -9.82 -7.88
CA THR A 35 -2.24 -9.00 -8.24
C THR A 35 -2.65 -9.23 -9.69
N PHE A 36 -1.71 -9.11 -10.63
CA PHE A 36 -1.99 -9.31 -12.04
C PHE A 36 -2.36 -10.77 -12.37
N LEU A 37 -1.72 -11.75 -11.74
CA LEU A 37 -2.09 -13.17 -11.89
C LEU A 37 -3.53 -13.44 -11.42
N ARG A 38 -3.94 -12.81 -10.32
CA ARG A 38 -5.32 -12.91 -9.81
C ARG A 38 -6.30 -12.16 -10.71
N ALA A 39 -5.91 -11.00 -11.22
CA ALA A 39 -6.70 -10.23 -12.17
C ALA A 39 -6.94 -11.05 -13.45
N LEU A 40 -5.90 -11.69 -14.03
CA LEU A 40 -6.03 -12.59 -15.17
C LEU A 40 -7.08 -13.68 -14.94
N ARG A 41 -7.03 -14.35 -13.78
CA ARG A 41 -7.98 -15.41 -13.42
C ARG A 41 -9.40 -14.90 -13.21
N ALA A 42 -9.54 -13.69 -12.66
CA ALA A 42 -10.84 -13.09 -12.35
C ALA A 42 -11.44 -12.32 -13.53
N TRP A 43 -10.66 -12.02 -14.57
CA TRP A 43 -11.06 -11.21 -15.72
C TRP A 43 -12.34 -11.68 -16.41
N PRO A 44 -12.59 -12.99 -16.66
CA PRO A 44 -13.83 -13.43 -17.30
C PRO A 44 -15.09 -13.07 -16.52
N GLY A 45 -14.99 -12.85 -15.21
CA GLY A 45 -16.10 -12.42 -14.35
C GLY A 45 -16.15 -10.92 -14.07
N PHE A 46 -15.26 -10.12 -14.66
CA PHE A 46 -15.25 -8.67 -14.47
C PHE A 46 -16.38 -8.03 -15.30
N ARG A 47 -17.39 -7.50 -14.60
CA ARG A 47 -18.60 -6.93 -15.21
C ARG A 47 -18.49 -5.48 -15.68
N GLY A 48 -17.39 -4.79 -15.37
CA GLY A 48 -17.24 -3.36 -15.71
C GLY A 48 -18.03 -2.41 -14.81
N ASP A 49 -18.54 -2.88 -13.67
CA ASP A 49 -19.29 -2.05 -12.70
C ASP A 49 -18.44 -0.94 -12.04
N CYS A 50 -17.13 -0.95 -12.27
CA CYS A 50 -16.18 0.07 -11.81
C CYS A 50 -15.01 0.19 -12.78
N ALA A 51 -14.19 1.24 -12.65
CA ALA A 51 -12.96 1.38 -13.43
C ALA A 51 -11.99 0.20 -13.17
N VAL A 52 -11.25 -0.20 -14.20
CA VAL A 52 -10.26 -1.30 -14.11
C VAL A 52 -9.22 -1.00 -13.03
N GLU A 53 -8.76 0.25 -12.93
CA GLU A 53 -7.85 0.69 -11.87
C GLU A 53 -8.42 0.42 -10.47
N THR A 54 -9.67 0.82 -10.22
CA THR A 54 -10.36 0.60 -8.93
C THR A 54 -10.45 -0.90 -8.61
N TRP A 55 -10.68 -1.72 -9.62
CA TRP A 55 -10.72 -3.17 -9.49
C TRP A 55 -9.34 -3.78 -9.18
N LEU A 56 -8.28 -3.36 -9.89
CA LEU A 56 -6.91 -3.80 -9.64
C LEU A 56 -6.42 -3.39 -8.25
N VAL A 57 -6.65 -2.14 -7.84
CA VAL A 57 -6.33 -1.62 -6.50
C VAL A 57 -7.02 -2.45 -5.42
N ARG A 58 -8.28 -2.85 -5.65
CA ARG A 58 -9.00 -3.74 -4.72
C ARG A 58 -8.32 -5.09 -4.57
N ILE A 59 -7.85 -5.69 -5.67
CA ILE A 59 -7.11 -6.96 -5.65
C ILE A 59 -5.78 -6.77 -4.91
N ALA A 60 -5.00 -5.74 -5.25
CA ALA A 60 -3.70 -5.45 -4.66
C ALA A 60 -3.75 -5.26 -3.14
N ILE A 61 -4.73 -4.50 -2.64
CA ILE A 61 -4.93 -4.32 -1.19
C ILE A 61 -5.21 -5.67 -0.51
N ASN A 62 -6.02 -6.53 -1.12
CA ASN A 62 -6.31 -7.85 -0.56
C ASN A 62 -5.06 -8.76 -0.56
N VAL A 63 -4.23 -8.68 -1.61
CA VAL A 63 -2.93 -9.38 -1.67
C VAL A 63 -2.01 -8.91 -0.55
N CYS A 64 -1.82 -7.60 -0.41
CA CYS A 64 -0.97 -7.01 0.64
C CYS A 64 -1.45 -7.42 2.04
N LYS A 65 -2.75 -7.31 2.31
CA LYS A 65 -3.33 -7.72 3.60
C LYS A 65 -3.10 -9.19 3.92
N ARG A 66 -3.22 -10.06 2.92
CA ARG A 66 -2.97 -11.50 3.09
C ARG A 66 -1.51 -11.77 3.41
N GLN A 67 -0.58 -11.12 2.70
CA GLN A 67 0.85 -11.23 3.01
C GLN A 67 1.16 -10.73 4.43
N LEU A 68 0.60 -9.59 4.84
CA LEU A 68 0.79 -9.04 6.20
C LEU A 68 0.25 -9.94 7.32
N ARG A 69 -0.74 -10.80 7.01
CA ARG A 69 -1.30 -11.78 7.96
C ARG A 69 -0.59 -13.14 7.93
N SER A 70 0.33 -13.34 6.98
CA SER A 70 1.01 -14.62 6.82
C SER A 70 1.97 -14.87 7.98
N PRO A 71 1.91 -16.03 8.66
CA PRO A 71 2.85 -16.37 9.73
C PRO A 71 4.30 -16.46 9.21
N TRP A 72 4.48 -16.77 7.92
CA TRP A 72 5.77 -16.75 7.24
C TRP A 72 6.45 -15.38 7.26
N ARG A 73 5.69 -14.28 7.48
CA ARG A 73 6.26 -12.95 7.66
C ARG A 73 7.20 -12.88 8.87
N LEU A 74 6.89 -13.60 9.94
CA LEU A 74 7.74 -13.64 11.15
C LEU A 74 9.02 -14.45 10.96
N LEU A 75 9.05 -15.32 9.95
CA LEU A 75 10.19 -16.16 9.60
C LEU A 75 11.10 -15.52 8.54
N ARG A 76 10.72 -14.36 7.99
CA ARG A 76 11.55 -13.62 7.03
C ARG A 76 12.57 -12.76 7.78
N VAL A 77 13.78 -12.73 7.25
CA VAL A 77 14.83 -11.80 7.69
C VAL A 77 14.36 -10.37 7.38
N PRO A 78 14.29 -9.47 8.38
CA PRO A 78 13.97 -8.07 8.12
C PRO A 78 14.96 -7.48 7.11
N GLN A 79 14.48 -6.65 6.18
CA GLN A 79 15.33 -6.04 5.16
C GLN A 79 16.44 -5.17 5.79
N GLU A 80 16.17 -4.56 6.95
CA GLU A 80 17.15 -3.83 7.77
C GLU A 80 18.38 -4.70 8.14
N SER A 81 18.21 -6.03 8.28
CA SER A 81 19.30 -6.96 8.55
C SER A 81 20.13 -7.32 7.31
N LEU A 82 19.61 -7.05 6.11
CA LEU A 82 20.32 -7.19 4.84
C LEU A 82 21.00 -5.89 4.41
N ASP A 83 20.46 -4.73 4.83
CA ASP A 83 21.10 -3.43 4.60
C ASP A 83 22.47 -3.33 5.29
N SER A 84 22.67 -4.01 6.44
CA SER A 84 24.00 -4.14 7.06
C SER A 84 25.02 -4.97 6.25
N LEU A 85 24.56 -5.69 5.22
CA LEU A 85 25.41 -6.43 4.26
C LEU A 85 25.59 -5.67 2.95
N ARG A 86 24.94 -4.51 2.76
CA ARG A 86 25.14 -3.67 1.57
C ARG A 86 26.46 -2.92 1.70
N MET A 87 27.43 -3.33 0.89
CA MET A 87 28.64 -2.54 0.62
C MET A 87 28.29 -1.32 -0.23
N GLU A 88 28.90 -0.18 0.10
CA GLU A 88 28.87 1.14 -0.56
C GLU A 88 28.03 1.21 -1.85
N GLY A 89 26.72 1.44 -1.66
CA GLY A 89 25.80 1.88 -2.68
C GLY A 89 25.35 3.31 -2.41
N PRO A 90 24.71 3.99 -3.38
CA PRO A 90 24.10 5.30 -3.12
C PRO A 90 23.15 5.22 -1.93
N GLU A 91 23.12 6.28 -1.12
CA GLU A 91 22.20 6.35 0.02
C GLU A 91 20.79 5.97 -0.45
N PRO A 92 20.12 5.06 0.27
CA PRO A 92 18.77 4.69 -0.08
C PRO A 92 17.90 5.97 -0.08
N PRO A 93 16.97 6.10 -1.03
CA PRO A 93 16.06 7.24 -1.04
C PRO A 93 15.34 7.32 0.30
N ASP A 94 15.09 8.56 0.75
CA ASP A 94 14.43 8.83 2.03
C ASP A 94 13.12 8.02 2.17
N ASP A 95 13.19 7.01 3.04
CA ASP A 95 12.09 6.08 3.32
C ASP A 95 11.30 6.49 4.56
N THR A 96 11.57 7.67 5.14
CA THR A 96 10.97 8.16 6.38
C THR A 96 9.44 8.15 6.31
N LEU A 97 8.87 8.61 5.18
CA LEU A 97 7.43 8.59 4.96
C LEU A 97 6.87 7.15 4.93
N VAL A 98 7.56 6.24 4.23
CA VAL A 98 7.16 4.84 4.13
C VAL A 98 7.19 4.20 5.52
N ARG A 99 8.28 4.36 6.28
CA ARG A 99 8.42 3.87 7.65
C ARG A 99 7.35 4.44 8.58
N ALA A 100 7.04 5.73 8.48
CA ALA A 100 5.99 6.35 9.28
C ALA A 100 4.60 5.76 8.98
N ILE A 101 4.28 5.52 7.71
CA ILE A 101 3.03 4.87 7.27
C ILE A 101 3.00 3.40 7.73
N GLN A 102 4.13 2.70 7.65
CA GLN A 102 4.25 1.32 8.14
C GLN A 102 4.07 1.20 9.66
N ALA A 103 4.54 2.18 10.43
CA ALA A 103 4.36 2.18 11.87
C ALA A 103 2.89 2.39 12.30
N LEU A 104 2.01 2.80 11.37
CA LEU A 104 0.58 2.89 11.66
C LEU A 104 -0.06 1.51 11.84
N PRO A 105 -0.98 1.37 12.83
CA PRO A 105 -1.88 0.22 12.89
C PRO A 105 -2.60 -0.02 11.54
N PRO A 106 -2.82 -1.28 11.12
CA PRO A 106 -3.33 -1.59 9.78
C PRO A 106 -4.62 -0.85 9.38
N LYS A 107 -5.55 -0.68 10.34
CA LYS A 107 -6.83 0.03 10.12
C LYS A 107 -6.68 1.53 9.84
N TYR A 108 -5.58 2.14 10.30
CA TYR A 108 -5.27 3.55 10.09
C TYR A 108 -4.43 3.73 8.82
N ARG A 109 -3.48 2.83 8.59
CA ARG A 109 -2.69 2.78 7.36
C ARG A 109 -3.58 2.69 6.13
N GLU A 110 -4.53 1.74 6.13
CA GLU A 110 -5.42 1.50 5.00
C GLU A 110 -6.22 2.74 4.61
N VAL A 111 -6.81 3.45 5.57
CA VAL A 111 -7.60 4.66 5.25
C VAL A 111 -6.73 5.81 4.77
N ILE A 112 -5.51 5.96 5.28
CA ILE A 112 -4.57 6.98 4.82
C ILE A 112 -4.17 6.73 3.37
N ILE A 113 -3.78 5.50 3.04
CA ILE A 113 -3.35 5.16 1.69
C ILE A 113 -4.52 5.33 0.70
N LEU A 114 -5.72 4.83 1.05
CA LEU A 114 -6.89 4.98 0.19
C LEU A 114 -7.29 6.46 -0.01
N TYR A 115 -7.17 7.29 1.02
CA TYR A 115 -7.59 8.70 0.92
C TYR A 115 -6.57 9.57 0.18
N TYR A 116 -5.29 9.45 0.52
CA TYR A 116 -4.25 10.36 -0.01
C TYR A 116 -3.57 9.85 -1.27
N TYR A 117 -3.42 8.54 -1.42
CA TYR A 117 -2.70 7.96 -2.56
C TYR A 117 -3.64 7.48 -3.66
N GLN A 118 -4.84 7.02 -3.29
CA GLN A 118 -5.87 6.61 -4.26
C GLN A 118 -6.94 7.69 -4.48
N GLU A 119 -6.85 8.83 -3.79
CA GLU A 119 -7.80 9.95 -3.89
C GLU A 119 -9.28 9.59 -3.63
N TRP A 120 -9.54 8.48 -2.93
CA TRP A 120 -10.90 8.08 -2.63
C TRP A 120 -11.54 8.97 -1.57
N LYS A 121 -12.81 9.32 -1.79
CA LYS A 121 -13.63 10.03 -0.82
C LYS A 121 -13.93 9.13 0.37
N ALA A 122 -14.16 9.73 1.53
CA ALA A 122 -14.44 9.00 2.77
C ALA A 122 -15.62 8.02 2.65
N TRP A 123 -16.62 8.34 1.80
CA TRP A 123 -17.76 7.46 1.55
C TRP A 123 -17.40 6.25 0.65
N GLU A 124 -16.49 6.40 -0.32
CA GLU A 124 -16.01 5.30 -1.17
C GLU A 124 -15.21 4.30 -0.34
N ILE A 125 -14.35 4.84 0.54
CA ILE A 125 -13.60 4.04 1.52
C ILE A 125 -14.57 3.31 2.46
N ALA A 126 -15.61 3.99 2.95
CA ALA A 126 -16.61 3.40 3.83
C ALA A 126 -17.32 2.21 3.17
N GLN A 127 -17.76 2.38 1.91
CA GLN A 127 -18.37 1.32 1.12
C GLN A 127 -17.41 0.14 0.91
N ARG A 128 -16.16 0.42 0.54
CA ARG A 128 -15.13 -0.61 0.32
C ARG A 128 -14.81 -1.43 1.56
N LEU A 129 -14.76 -0.76 2.71
CA LEU A 129 -14.37 -1.36 3.98
C LEU A 129 -15.56 -1.93 4.75
N HIS A 130 -16.79 -1.73 4.26
CA HIS A 130 -18.04 -2.09 4.93
C HIS A 130 -18.11 -1.53 6.36
N VAL A 131 -17.79 -0.24 6.51
CA VAL A 131 -17.87 0.49 7.78
C VAL A 131 -18.59 1.82 7.60
N PRO A 132 -19.15 2.43 8.66
CA PRO A 132 -19.74 3.76 8.57
C PRO A 132 -18.74 4.84 8.12
N VAL A 133 -19.20 5.86 7.39
CA VAL A 133 -18.37 7.02 7.00
C VAL A 133 -17.73 7.69 8.22
N SER A 134 -18.47 7.80 9.32
CA SER A 134 -17.95 8.31 10.60
C SER A 134 -16.77 7.50 11.14
N THR A 135 -16.72 6.19 10.88
CA THR A 135 -15.58 5.36 11.26
C THR A 135 -14.36 5.69 10.41
N VAL A 136 -14.54 5.94 9.11
CA VAL A 136 -13.45 6.34 8.21
C VAL A 136 -12.88 7.70 8.63
N THR A 137 -13.73 8.70 8.89
CA THR A 137 -13.29 10.04 9.30
C THR A 137 -12.52 10.01 10.63
N VAL A 138 -13.00 9.24 11.62
CA VAL A 138 -12.29 9.05 12.89
C VAL A 138 -10.95 8.35 12.68
N ARG A 139 -10.89 7.30 11.84
CA ARG A 139 -9.63 6.62 11.52
C ARG A 139 -8.65 7.55 10.82
N LEU A 140 -9.10 8.38 9.88
CA LEU A 140 -8.27 9.37 9.20
C LEU A 140 -7.70 10.40 10.17
N SER A 141 -8.54 10.96 11.05
CA SER A 141 -8.10 11.91 12.08
C SER A 141 -7.02 11.31 12.99
N ARG A 142 -7.26 10.10 13.51
CA ARG A 142 -6.28 9.39 14.36
C ARG A 142 -5.00 9.07 13.62
N ALA A 143 -5.10 8.64 12.37
CA ALA A 143 -3.94 8.33 11.54
C ALA A 143 -3.08 9.57 11.29
N ARG A 144 -3.69 10.72 10.96
CA ARG A 144 -3.00 12.01 10.82
C ARG A 144 -2.31 12.44 12.10
N GLY A 145 -2.95 12.27 13.26
CA GLY A 145 -2.31 12.55 14.55
C GLY A 145 -1.06 11.69 14.80
N LEU A 146 -1.15 10.39 14.53
CA LEU A 146 -0.02 9.46 14.67
C LEU A 146 1.12 9.73 13.69
N LEU A 147 0.81 10.17 12.48
CA LEU A 147 1.81 10.57 11.48
C LEU A 147 2.45 11.90 11.86
N LYS A 148 1.65 12.88 12.30
CA LYS A 148 2.16 14.19 12.73
C LYS A 148 3.24 14.04 13.79
N GLU A 149 3.01 13.22 14.82
CA GLU A 149 3.99 12.97 15.89
C GLU A 149 5.29 12.31 15.36
N ARG A 150 5.17 11.39 14.40
CA ARG A 150 6.34 10.69 13.82
C ARG A 150 7.13 11.52 12.84
N LEU A 151 6.46 12.40 12.10
CA LEU A 151 7.06 13.23 11.06
C LEU A 151 7.49 14.61 11.60
N LYS A 152 7.39 14.88 12.91
CA LYS A 152 7.75 16.19 13.48
C LYS A 152 9.15 16.66 13.08
N GLY A 153 10.17 15.79 13.12
CA GLY A 153 11.55 16.14 12.75
C GLY A 153 11.75 16.35 11.26
N TRP A 154 11.00 15.61 10.43
CA TRP A 154 11.10 15.65 8.97
C TRP A 154 10.71 17.00 8.36
N TYR A 155 9.78 17.73 9.01
CA TYR A 155 9.37 19.07 8.56
C TYR A 155 10.40 20.17 8.86
N TYR A 156 11.28 19.98 9.84
CA TYR A 156 12.25 21.02 10.25
C TYR A 156 13.63 20.84 9.62
N GLU A 157 13.90 19.70 8.96
CA GLU A 157 15.17 19.42 8.27
C GLU A 157 15.14 19.77 6.76
N GLN A 158 13.97 20.15 6.22
CA GLN A 158 13.78 20.53 4.82
C GLN A 158 13.67 22.06 4.57
N GLU A 159 13.82 22.88 5.61
CA GLU A 159 13.96 24.35 5.54
C GLU A 159 15.43 24.76 5.75
#